data_AF-A0A7C3DJ71-F1
#
_entry.id   AF-A0A7C3DJ71-F1
#
_cell.length_a   1.000
_cell.length_b   1.000
_cell.length_c   1.000
_cell.angle_alpha   90.00
_cell.angle_beta   90.00
_cell.angle_gamma   90.00
#
_symmetry.space_group_name_H-M   'P 1'
#
loop_
_entity.id
_entity.type
_entity.pdbx_description
1 polymer ?
#
loop_
_entity_poly.entity_id
_entity_poly.type
_entity_poly.pdbx_seq_one_letter_code
_entity_poly.pdbx_strand_id
1 'polypeptide(L)'
;ALAAWMTWKTAVSDIPLGGAKGGVICNPREMSQGELERLSRGYMRRIAPYVGPTRDVPAPDVHTNPQIMAWMLDEYETLVNHHAPGVITGKPLALGGSQGRTPATAMGGLFTIRDAAEHLNMPLNGASCAIQGYGNVGSWAHRLGVEQFGLKVTAVSDEFGGIYNPHGLDPQVVSDHLWRTGKVAGCPETENITNAELLELDVDILIPAAIENQLTANNADRIKAKIVAELANGPTTPDADDILNDKGIYIIPDFLCNAGGVIVSYFEGVQNGYQYYWEEEMINERLDRKITTAFNAVHNMAQSRQVPTRIAAYLVAVNRVAEAVRLRGWV
;
A
#
# COMPACT_ATOMS: atom_id res chain seq x y z
N ALA A 1 13.11 12.70 -1.81
CA ALA A 1 12.64 11.48 -2.48
C ALA A 1 11.16 11.21 -2.23
N LEU A 2 10.73 10.87 -1.00
CA LEU A 2 9.35 10.43 -0.70
C LEU A 2 8.23 11.41 -1.13
N ALA A 3 8.41 12.71 -0.98
CA ALA A 3 7.40 13.70 -1.41
C ALA A 3 7.14 13.66 -2.94
N ALA A 4 8.19 13.47 -3.74
CA ALA A 4 8.05 13.31 -5.19
C ALA A 4 7.33 12.00 -5.52
N TRP A 5 7.62 10.92 -4.80
CA TRP A 5 6.93 9.64 -4.98
C TRP A 5 5.44 9.75 -4.65
N MET A 6 5.07 10.52 -3.62
CA MET A 6 3.67 10.82 -3.34
C MET A 6 2.98 11.60 -4.47
N THR A 7 3.72 12.45 -5.21
CA THR A 7 3.19 13.14 -6.39
C THR A 7 2.81 12.12 -7.47
N TRP A 8 3.66 11.13 -7.71
CA TRP A 8 3.38 10.10 -8.73
C TRP A 8 2.28 9.13 -8.29
N LYS A 9 2.26 8.74 -7.01
CA LYS A 9 1.24 7.85 -6.43
C LYS A 9 -0.16 8.47 -6.47
N THR A 10 -0.29 9.74 -6.11
CA THR A 10 -1.58 10.47 -6.18
C THR A 10 -1.99 10.70 -7.63
N ALA A 11 -1.06 11.07 -8.49
CA ALA A 11 -1.33 11.28 -9.92
C ALA A 11 -1.74 9.99 -10.65
N VAL A 12 -1.08 8.85 -10.43
CA VAL A 12 -1.47 7.57 -11.08
C VAL A 12 -2.85 7.11 -10.64
N SER A 13 -3.21 7.38 -9.38
CA SER A 13 -4.49 7.00 -8.77
C SER A 13 -5.64 7.96 -9.13
N ASP A 14 -5.35 9.04 -9.86
CA ASP A 14 -6.33 10.07 -10.23
C ASP A 14 -7.11 10.61 -9.02
N ILE A 15 -6.36 10.92 -7.96
CA ILE A 15 -6.88 11.64 -6.79
C ILE A 15 -6.37 13.09 -6.82
N PRO A 16 -7.19 14.09 -6.44
CA PRO A 16 -6.92 15.51 -6.67
C PRO A 16 -5.94 16.08 -5.63
N LEU A 17 -4.77 15.45 -5.49
CA LEU A 17 -3.73 15.80 -4.54
C LEU A 17 -2.37 15.96 -5.24
N GLY A 18 -1.49 16.75 -4.65
CA GLY A 18 -0.06 16.76 -4.99
C GLY A 18 0.71 15.70 -4.18
N GLY A 19 2.01 15.91 -4.01
CA GLY A 19 2.84 15.08 -3.12
C GLY A 19 3.58 15.88 -2.08
N ALA A 20 3.50 15.42 -0.83
CA ALA A 20 4.23 15.97 0.31
C ALA A 20 4.75 14.82 1.19
N LYS A 21 5.73 15.13 2.06
CA LYS A 21 6.18 14.24 3.12
C LYS A 21 6.82 15.04 4.24
N GLY A 22 6.58 14.61 5.47
CA GLY A 22 7.23 15.12 6.67
C GLY A 22 7.99 14.01 7.40
N GLY A 23 8.87 14.38 8.31
CA GLY A 23 9.62 13.42 9.11
C GLY A 23 10.32 14.09 10.29
N VAL A 24 10.59 13.31 11.33
CA VAL A 24 11.35 13.71 12.51
C VAL A 24 12.45 12.68 12.72
N ILE A 25 13.68 13.15 12.93
CA ILE A 25 14.82 12.28 13.25
C ILE A 25 14.73 11.95 14.74
N CYS A 26 14.20 10.78 15.07
CA CYS A 26 14.11 10.25 16.44
C CYS A 26 14.07 8.72 16.43
N ASN A 27 14.27 8.10 17.60
CA ASN A 27 13.99 6.69 17.83
C ASN A 27 12.74 6.53 18.70
N PRO A 28 11.55 6.30 18.13
CA PRO A 28 10.30 6.18 18.90
C PRO A 28 10.30 5.02 19.90
N ARG A 29 11.16 4.01 19.72
CA ARG A 29 11.25 2.84 20.61
C ARG A 29 11.92 3.15 21.95
N GLU A 30 12.69 4.23 22.01
CA GLU A 30 13.37 4.70 23.23
C GLU A 30 12.58 5.81 23.94
N MET A 31 11.42 6.19 23.39
CA MET A 31 10.60 7.28 23.92
C MET A 31 9.41 6.74 24.69
N SER A 32 9.13 7.34 25.84
CA SER A 32 7.87 7.15 26.56
C SER A 32 6.69 7.70 25.76
N GLN A 33 5.49 7.24 26.06
CA GLN A 33 4.26 7.74 25.42
C GLN A 33 4.10 9.26 25.57
N GLY A 34 4.45 9.81 26.74
CA GLY A 34 4.39 11.26 26.97
C GLY A 34 5.43 12.04 26.17
N GLU A 35 6.62 11.46 25.92
CA GLU A 35 7.61 12.08 25.03
C GLU A 35 7.14 12.08 23.57
N LEU A 36 6.54 10.99 23.11
CA LEU A 36 5.95 10.89 21.76
C LEU A 36 4.81 11.90 21.58
N GLU A 37 3.94 12.06 22.58
CA GLU A 37 2.88 13.06 22.53
C GLU A 37 3.45 14.48 22.43
N ARG A 38 4.39 14.85 23.31
CA ARG A 38 5.02 16.18 23.29
C ARG A 38 5.75 16.44 21.98
N LEU A 39 6.40 15.42 21.40
CA LEU A 39 7.06 15.52 20.10
C LEU A 39 6.05 15.75 18.98
N SER A 40 4.97 14.98 18.94
CA SER A 40 3.91 15.07 17.93
C SER A 40 3.25 16.45 17.93
N ARG A 41 2.90 16.95 19.12
CA ARG A 41 2.36 18.30 19.33
C ARG A 41 3.38 19.37 18.95
N GLY A 42 4.63 19.21 19.38
CA GLY A 42 5.72 20.12 19.05
C GLY A 42 5.96 20.25 17.55
N TYR A 43 5.91 19.13 16.83
CA TYR A 43 6.00 19.09 15.38
C TYR A 43 4.81 19.79 14.72
N MET A 44 3.58 19.50 15.15
CA MET A 44 2.38 20.14 14.59
C MET A 44 2.39 21.66 14.75
N ARG A 45 2.82 22.18 15.92
CA ARG A 45 3.00 23.63 16.13
C ARG A 45 3.93 24.28 15.10
N ARG A 46 4.96 23.56 14.63
CA ARG A 46 5.92 24.08 13.64
C ARG A 46 5.38 24.04 12.22
N ILE A 47 4.57 23.04 11.88
CA ILE A 47 4.06 22.87 10.52
C ILE A 47 2.66 23.45 10.30
N ALA A 48 1.93 23.83 11.36
CA ALA A 48 0.58 24.38 11.31
C ALA A 48 0.37 25.47 10.23
N PRO A 49 1.30 26.41 9.97
CA PRO A 49 1.13 27.39 8.90
C PRO A 49 1.07 26.82 7.47
N TYR A 50 1.62 25.62 7.26
CA TYR A 50 1.75 24.96 5.96
C TYR A 50 0.70 23.88 5.72
N VAL A 51 0.09 23.35 6.79
CA VAL A 51 -0.95 22.31 6.70
C VAL A 51 -2.35 22.90 6.73
N GLY A 52 -3.30 22.12 6.23
CA GLY A 52 -4.70 22.52 6.12
C GLY A 52 -5.44 21.61 5.15
N PRO A 53 -6.78 21.44 5.29
CA PRO A 53 -7.58 20.58 4.41
C PRO A 53 -7.46 20.90 2.91
N THR A 54 -7.08 22.14 2.57
CA THR A 54 -6.92 22.64 1.18
C THR A 54 -5.47 23.00 0.84
N ARG A 55 -4.49 22.64 1.68
CA ARG A 55 -3.06 22.95 1.49
C ARG A 55 -2.18 21.71 1.52
N ASP A 56 -2.00 21.12 2.70
CA ASP A 56 -1.23 19.91 2.95
C ASP A 56 -1.90 19.13 4.07
N VAL A 57 -2.13 17.84 3.84
CA VAL A 57 -2.90 16.96 4.72
C VAL A 57 -1.97 15.81 5.14
N PRO A 58 -1.37 15.88 6.35
CA PRO A 58 -0.50 14.81 6.82
C PRO A 58 -1.26 13.49 7.02
N ALA A 59 -0.50 12.40 7.09
CA ALA A 59 -0.99 11.05 7.32
C ALA A 59 0.07 10.21 8.04
N PRO A 60 -0.28 9.03 8.57
CA PRO A 60 0.69 8.12 9.15
C PRO A 60 1.70 7.64 8.11
N ASP A 61 2.93 7.46 8.57
CA ASP A 61 4.01 6.74 7.92
C ASP A 61 4.79 5.91 8.96
N VAL A 62 6.01 5.45 8.63
CA VAL A 62 6.83 4.56 9.48
C VAL A 62 6.93 5.09 10.91
N HIS A 63 6.62 4.22 11.88
CA HIS A 63 6.58 4.51 13.33
C HIS A 63 5.57 5.57 13.80
N THR A 64 4.58 5.90 12.97
CA THR A 64 3.41 6.68 13.40
C THR A 64 2.12 5.87 13.24
N ASN A 65 1.06 6.30 13.91
CA ASN A 65 -0.18 5.53 14.02
C ASN A 65 -1.38 6.47 14.27
N PRO A 66 -2.62 5.95 14.36
CA PRO A 66 -3.79 6.78 14.61
C PRO A 66 -3.72 7.63 15.89
N GLN A 67 -3.04 7.15 16.94
CA GLN A 67 -2.88 7.92 18.18
C GLN A 67 -2.01 9.18 17.96
N ILE A 68 -0.95 9.08 17.16
CA ILE A 68 -0.12 10.24 16.81
C ILE A 68 -0.91 11.23 15.96
N MET A 69 -1.73 10.74 15.02
CA MET A 69 -2.63 11.62 14.24
C MET A 69 -3.65 12.33 15.12
N ALA A 70 -4.17 11.66 16.15
CA ALA A 70 -5.08 12.26 17.12
C ALA A 70 -4.42 13.41 17.90
N TRP A 71 -3.20 13.22 18.41
CA TRP A 71 -2.46 14.29 19.10
C TRP A 71 -2.14 15.47 18.18
N MET A 72 -1.79 15.21 16.92
CA MET A 72 -1.55 16.27 15.94
C MET A 72 -2.84 17.00 15.58
N LEU A 73 -3.97 16.30 15.40
CA LEU A 73 -5.27 16.94 15.17
C LEU A 73 -5.61 17.89 16.32
N ASP A 74 -5.59 17.39 17.55
CA ASP A 74 -5.94 18.16 18.75
C ASP A 74 -5.06 19.41 18.92
N GLU A 75 -3.76 19.28 18.69
CA GLU A 75 -2.85 20.42 18.71
C GLU A 75 -3.19 21.46 17.63
N TYR A 76 -3.49 21.01 16.41
CA TYR A 76 -3.85 21.92 15.33
C TYR A 76 -5.15 22.66 15.62
N GLU A 77 -6.20 21.96 16.05
CA GLU A 77 -7.49 22.55 16.42
C GLU A 77 -7.36 23.57 17.55
N THR A 78 -6.47 23.32 18.51
CA THR A 78 -6.11 24.28 19.56
C THR A 78 -5.47 25.55 18.99
N LEU A 79 -4.56 25.42 18.02
CA LEU A 79 -3.87 26.56 17.41
C LEU A 79 -4.79 27.42 16.53
N VAL A 80 -5.71 26.79 15.79
CA VAL A 80 -6.64 27.50 14.89
C VAL A 80 -7.96 27.88 15.55
N ASN A 81 -8.21 27.37 16.76
CA ASN A 81 -9.41 27.60 17.56
C ASN A 81 -10.72 27.25 16.83
N HIS A 82 -10.71 26.16 16.05
CA HIS A 82 -11.91 25.57 15.47
C HIS A 82 -11.69 24.08 15.17
N HIS A 83 -12.79 23.34 15.07
CA HIS A 83 -12.76 21.94 14.68
C HIS A 83 -12.34 21.82 13.20
N ALA A 84 -11.36 20.96 12.90
CA ALA A 84 -10.72 20.82 11.61
C ALA A 84 -10.28 19.37 11.34
N PRO A 85 -11.19 18.38 11.41
CA PRO A 85 -10.82 16.96 11.36
C PRO A 85 -10.23 16.54 10.01
N GLY A 86 -10.46 17.32 8.94
CA GLY A 86 -9.85 17.13 7.61
C GLY A 86 -8.40 17.60 7.48
N VAL A 87 -7.78 18.17 8.52
CA VAL A 87 -6.38 18.62 8.45
C VAL A 87 -5.39 17.45 8.35
N ILE A 88 -5.77 16.28 8.87
CA ILE A 88 -4.90 15.10 8.96
C ILE A 88 -5.75 13.85 8.74
N THR A 89 -5.18 12.81 8.11
CA THR A 89 -5.87 11.53 7.85
C THR A 89 -5.26 10.38 8.65
N GLY A 90 -5.85 9.18 8.59
CA GLY A 90 -5.40 8.02 9.36
C GLY A 90 -5.74 8.13 10.84
N LYS A 91 -6.80 8.87 11.17
CA LYS A 91 -7.26 9.10 12.55
C LYS A 91 -8.02 7.89 13.10
N PRO A 92 -8.19 7.78 14.44
CA PRO A 92 -9.15 6.86 15.03
C PRO A 92 -10.57 7.18 14.52
N LEU A 93 -11.43 6.15 14.38
CA LEU A 93 -12.83 6.34 13.95
C LEU A 93 -13.57 7.36 14.83
N ALA A 94 -13.32 7.34 16.14
CA ALA A 94 -13.91 8.27 17.10
C ALA A 94 -13.56 9.76 16.86
N LEU A 95 -12.53 10.04 16.05
CA LEU A 95 -12.06 11.39 15.72
C LEU A 95 -12.17 11.68 14.21
N GLY A 96 -13.11 11.04 13.52
CA GLY A 96 -13.35 11.27 12.08
C GLY A 96 -12.38 10.51 11.16
N GLY A 97 -11.84 9.39 11.62
CA GLY A 97 -11.17 8.41 10.77
C GLY A 97 -12.15 7.71 9.81
N SER A 98 -11.65 7.17 8.70
CA SER A 98 -12.47 6.41 7.75
C SER A 98 -12.48 4.92 8.09
N GLN A 99 -13.65 4.28 7.95
CA GLN A 99 -13.75 2.82 7.89
C GLN A 99 -12.93 2.28 6.71
N GLY A 100 -12.56 1.00 6.75
CA GLY A 100 -11.79 0.33 5.69
C GLY A 100 -10.32 0.78 5.57
N ARG A 101 -9.84 1.73 6.38
CA ARG A 101 -8.47 2.28 6.23
C ARG A 101 -7.35 1.26 6.48
N THR A 102 -7.53 0.37 7.45
CA THR A 102 -6.54 -0.66 7.84
C THR A 102 -6.29 -1.67 6.71
N PRO A 103 -7.31 -2.29 6.09
CA PRO A 103 -7.12 -3.19 4.95
C PRO A 103 -6.86 -2.51 3.61
N ALA A 104 -7.11 -1.19 3.49
CA ALA A 104 -7.15 -0.47 2.21
C ALA A 104 -5.99 -0.76 1.24
N THR A 105 -4.75 -0.81 1.73
CA THR A 105 -3.58 -1.08 0.89
C THR A 105 -3.60 -2.48 0.31
N ALA A 106 -3.91 -3.49 1.13
CA ALA A 106 -4.01 -4.88 0.69
C ALA A 106 -5.18 -5.06 -0.27
N MET A 107 -6.34 -4.50 0.07
CA MET A 107 -7.55 -4.55 -0.75
C MET A 107 -7.33 -3.90 -2.13
N GLY A 108 -6.69 -2.73 -2.17
CA GLY A 108 -6.30 -2.08 -3.41
C GLY A 108 -5.38 -2.95 -4.27
N GLY A 109 -4.37 -3.59 -3.67
CA GLY A 109 -3.50 -4.53 -4.39
C GLY A 109 -4.25 -5.74 -4.94
N LEU A 110 -5.17 -6.31 -4.16
CA LEU A 110 -5.99 -7.43 -4.61
C LEU A 110 -6.90 -7.07 -5.79
N PHE A 111 -7.47 -5.86 -5.81
CA PHE A 111 -8.18 -5.37 -7.00
C PHE A 111 -7.27 -5.26 -8.22
N THR A 112 -6.03 -4.78 -8.07
CA THR A 112 -5.09 -4.76 -9.20
C THR A 112 -4.70 -6.17 -9.66
N ILE A 113 -4.60 -7.15 -8.75
CA ILE A 113 -4.34 -8.55 -9.07
C ILE A 113 -5.52 -9.15 -9.85
N ARG A 114 -6.76 -8.87 -9.43
CA ARG A 114 -7.97 -9.25 -10.17
C ARG A 114 -7.92 -8.71 -11.59
N ASP A 115 -7.71 -7.41 -11.75
CA ASP A 115 -7.72 -6.79 -13.07
C ASP A 115 -6.59 -7.35 -13.95
N ALA A 116 -5.38 -7.54 -13.40
CA ALA A 116 -4.27 -8.17 -14.12
C ALA A 116 -4.59 -9.62 -14.53
N ALA A 117 -5.16 -10.42 -13.64
CA ALA A 117 -5.54 -11.79 -13.92
C ALA A 117 -6.61 -11.89 -15.02
N GLU A 118 -7.58 -10.98 -15.05
CA GLU A 118 -8.56 -10.87 -16.14
C GLU A 118 -7.88 -10.63 -17.49
N HIS A 119 -6.93 -9.70 -17.59
CA HIS A 119 -6.18 -9.46 -18.83
C HIS A 119 -5.32 -10.65 -19.26
N LEU A 120 -4.82 -11.43 -18.30
CA LEU A 120 -4.04 -12.65 -18.56
C LEU A 120 -4.91 -13.89 -18.80
N ASN A 121 -6.24 -13.76 -18.75
CA ASN A 121 -7.20 -14.88 -18.79
C ASN A 121 -6.88 -15.96 -17.74
N MET A 122 -6.42 -15.53 -16.56
CA MET A 122 -6.04 -16.40 -15.45
C MET A 122 -7.15 -16.39 -14.39
N PRO A 123 -7.75 -17.55 -14.05
CA PRO A 123 -8.74 -17.61 -12.97
C PRO A 123 -8.06 -17.36 -11.61
N LEU A 124 -8.63 -16.47 -10.79
CA LEU A 124 -8.12 -16.20 -9.44
C LEU A 124 -8.49 -17.26 -8.41
N ASN A 125 -9.70 -17.81 -8.50
CA ASN A 125 -10.16 -18.83 -7.56
C ASN A 125 -9.29 -20.09 -7.71
N GLY A 126 -8.55 -20.44 -6.65
CA GLY A 126 -7.58 -21.53 -6.62
C GLY A 126 -6.19 -21.17 -7.11
N ALA A 127 -5.95 -19.94 -7.61
CA ALA A 127 -4.62 -19.51 -8.03
C ALA A 127 -3.64 -19.53 -6.86
N SER A 128 -2.45 -20.07 -7.09
CA SER A 128 -1.42 -20.19 -6.06
C SER A 128 -0.75 -18.85 -5.80
N CYS A 129 -0.55 -18.51 -4.52
CA CYS A 129 -0.02 -17.22 -4.12
C CYS A 129 1.05 -17.34 -3.03
N ALA A 130 2.15 -16.61 -3.17
CA ALA A 130 3.17 -16.44 -2.13
C ALA A 130 3.23 -14.97 -1.68
N ILE A 131 3.28 -14.74 -0.37
CA ILE A 131 3.29 -13.38 0.23
C ILE A 131 4.55 -13.20 1.07
N GLN A 132 5.45 -12.34 0.61
CA GLN A 132 6.62 -11.97 1.41
C GLN A 132 6.26 -10.81 2.34
N GLY A 133 6.45 -10.99 3.64
CA GLY A 133 6.17 -9.97 4.65
C GLY A 133 4.75 -10.08 5.21
N TYR A 134 4.63 -10.61 6.42
CA TYR A 134 3.36 -10.86 7.09
C TYR A 134 3.01 -9.81 8.16
N GLY A 135 3.30 -8.54 7.87
CA GLY A 135 2.84 -7.38 8.64
C GLY A 135 1.38 -7.02 8.32
N ASN A 136 0.98 -5.77 8.60
CA ASN A 136 -0.39 -5.33 8.30
C ASN A 136 -0.80 -5.58 6.85
N VAL A 137 0.02 -5.18 5.87
CA VAL A 137 -0.37 -5.32 4.45
C VAL A 137 -0.44 -6.78 4.03
N GLY A 138 0.57 -7.60 4.33
CA GLY A 138 0.59 -9.00 3.92
C GLY A 138 -0.45 -9.88 4.61
N SER A 139 -0.71 -9.67 5.91
CA SER A 139 -1.73 -10.46 6.62
C SER A 139 -3.15 -10.14 6.13
N TRP A 140 -3.44 -8.87 5.84
CA TRP A 140 -4.70 -8.49 5.19
C TRP A 140 -4.77 -8.99 3.74
N ALA A 141 -3.67 -8.98 2.99
CA ALA A 141 -3.64 -9.52 1.63
C ALA A 141 -3.92 -11.03 1.63
N HIS A 142 -3.38 -11.77 2.59
CA HIS A 142 -3.67 -13.19 2.78
C HIS A 142 -5.16 -13.41 3.07
N ARG A 143 -5.68 -12.76 4.11
CA ARG A 143 -7.07 -12.96 4.53
C ARG A 143 -8.07 -12.57 3.45
N LEU A 144 -7.98 -11.35 2.93
CA LEU A 144 -8.90 -10.86 1.91
C LEU A 144 -8.74 -11.60 0.58
N GLY A 145 -7.51 -12.01 0.25
CA GLY A 145 -7.23 -12.82 -0.94
C GLY A 145 -7.94 -14.16 -0.91
N VAL A 146 -7.92 -14.85 0.24
CA VAL A 146 -8.67 -16.09 0.44
C VAL A 146 -10.18 -15.84 0.46
N GLU A 147 -10.64 -14.90 1.29
CA GLU A 147 -12.07 -14.68 1.54
C GLU A 147 -12.83 -14.12 0.33
N GLN A 148 -12.24 -13.19 -0.42
CA GLN A 148 -12.94 -12.44 -1.47
C GLN A 148 -12.59 -12.90 -2.89
N PHE A 149 -11.39 -13.46 -3.09
CA PHE A 149 -10.89 -13.83 -4.41
C PHE A 149 -10.61 -15.33 -4.56
N GLY A 150 -10.74 -16.11 -3.48
CA GLY A 150 -10.48 -17.55 -3.49
C GLY A 150 -9.03 -17.91 -3.76
N LEU A 151 -8.07 -17.02 -3.46
CA LEU A 151 -6.66 -17.31 -3.65
C LEU A 151 -6.22 -18.47 -2.77
N LYS A 152 -5.40 -19.37 -3.31
CA LYS A 152 -4.71 -20.40 -2.54
C LYS A 152 -3.34 -19.86 -2.12
N VAL A 153 -3.29 -19.17 -0.98
CA VAL A 153 -2.01 -18.69 -0.43
C VAL A 153 -1.22 -19.88 0.11
N THR A 154 -0.18 -20.28 -0.59
CA THR A 154 0.62 -21.47 -0.24
C THR A 154 1.86 -21.12 0.58
N ALA A 155 2.32 -19.87 0.56
CA ALA A 155 3.47 -19.46 1.34
C ALA A 155 3.33 -18.05 1.89
N VAL A 156 3.79 -17.84 3.13
CA VAL A 156 3.97 -16.50 3.71
C VAL A 156 5.30 -16.41 4.45
N SER A 157 5.88 -15.21 4.58
CA SER A 157 7.09 -15.01 5.38
C SER A 157 7.11 -13.72 6.19
N ASP A 158 8.00 -13.68 7.18
CA ASP A 158 8.38 -12.49 7.94
C ASP A 158 9.91 -12.37 8.07
N GLU A 159 10.38 -11.53 8.99
CA GLU A 159 11.82 -11.34 9.21
C GLU A 159 12.56 -12.59 9.70
N PHE A 160 11.84 -13.57 10.25
CA PHE A 160 12.40 -14.80 10.83
C PHE A 160 12.37 -16.01 9.89
N GLY A 161 11.79 -15.86 8.69
CA GLY A 161 11.67 -16.92 7.69
C GLY A 161 10.25 -17.06 7.16
N GLY A 162 10.01 -18.09 6.36
CA GLY A 162 8.73 -18.38 5.76
C GLY A 162 8.14 -19.72 6.18
N ILE A 163 6.86 -19.88 5.90
CA ILE A 163 6.12 -21.13 6.01
C ILE A 163 5.48 -21.45 4.67
N TYR A 164 5.39 -22.74 4.35
CA TYR A 164 4.84 -23.27 3.12
C TYR A 164 3.86 -24.41 3.40
N ASN A 165 2.73 -24.38 2.70
CA ASN A 165 1.80 -25.50 2.61
C ASN A 165 1.20 -25.54 1.19
N PRO A 166 1.47 -26.60 0.39
CA PRO A 166 0.94 -26.71 -0.98
C PRO A 166 -0.59 -26.77 -1.05
N HIS A 167 -1.26 -27.15 0.04
CA HIS A 167 -2.71 -27.22 0.15
C HIS A 167 -3.36 -25.87 0.52
N GLY A 168 -2.55 -24.85 0.82
CA GLY A 168 -3.00 -23.53 1.25
C GLY A 168 -2.81 -23.33 2.75
N LEU A 169 -2.65 -22.07 3.14
CA LEU A 169 -2.53 -21.63 4.52
C LEU A 169 -3.86 -21.02 4.97
N ASP A 170 -4.26 -21.29 6.21
CA ASP A 170 -5.41 -20.62 6.82
C ASP A 170 -4.97 -19.27 7.41
N PRO A 171 -5.57 -18.14 7.00
CA PRO A 171 -5.14 -16.82 7.46
C PRO A 171 -5.33 -16.60 8.97
N GLN A 172 -6.35 -17.21 9.57
CA GLN A 172 -6.63 -17.12 11.00
C GLN A 172 -5.58 -17.91 11.79
N VAL A 173 -5.29 -19.15 11.38
CA VAL A 173 -4.28 -20.01 12.04
C VAL A 173 -2.91 -19.33 12.02
N VAL A 174 -2.49 -18.79 10.88
CA VAL A 174 -1.20 -18.10 10.76
C VAL A 174 -1.17 -16.82 11.61
N SER A 175 -2.26 -16.05 11.60
CA SER A 175 -2.36 -14.83 12.41
C SER A 175 -2.30 -15.12 13.92
N ASP A 176 -3.00 -16.14 14.39
CA ASP A 176 -3.00 -16.55 15.80
C ASP A 176 -1.63 -17.07 16.23
N HIS A 177 -0.95 -17.82 15.35
CA HIS A 177 0.42 -18.26 15.59
C HIS A 177 1.41 -17.10 15.68
N LEU A 178 1.33 -16.13 14.75
CA LEU A 178 2.14 -14.92 14.77
C LEU A 178 1.90 -14.13 16.07
N TRP A 179 0.63 -13.96 16.48
CA TRP A 179 0.28 -13.21 17.68
C TRP A 179 0.86 -13.85 18.94
N ARG A 180 0.84 -15.19 19.01
CA ARG A 180 1.35 -15.96 20.17
C ARG A 180 2.88 -16.03 20.22
N THR A 181 3.55 -16.13 19.07
CA THR A 181 4.98 -16.46 19.02
C THR A 181 5.87 -15.32 18.54
N GLY A 182 5.28 -14.27 17.97
CA GLY A 182 5.99 -13.15 17.36
C GLY A 182 6.59 -13.45 15.98
N LYS A 183 6.36 -14.64 15.42
CA LYS A 183 6.86 -15.03 14.09
C LYS A 183 5.94 -16.01 13.36
N VAL A 184 6.02 -16.09 12.03
CA VAL A 184 5.25 -17.07 11.23
C VAL A 184 5.89 -18.46 11.25
N ALA A 185 7.23 -18.52 11.34
CA ALA A 185 7.97 -19.78 11.36
C ALA A 185 7.52 -20.69 12.52
N GLY A 186 7.37 -21.99 12.23
CA GLY A 186 6.88 -22.99 13.18
C GLY A 186 5.36 -23.02 13.33
N CYS A 187 4.61 -22.42 12.41
CA CYS A 187 3.16 -22.58 12.34
C CYS A 187 2.81 -24.08 12.16
N PRO A 188 1.84 -24.63 12.91
CA PRO A 188 1.43 -26.02 12.76
C PRO A 188 1.02 -26.36 11.31
N GLU A 189 1.28 -27.61 10.90
CA GLU A 189 0.92 -28.13 9.56
C GLU A 189 1.54 -27.35 8.38
N THR A 190 2.73 -26.79 8.59
CA THR A 190 3.50 -26.09 7.56
C THR A 190 4.96 -26.54 7.56
N GLU A 191 5.61 -26.41 6.40
CA GLU A 191 7.04 -26.56 6.26
C GLU A 191 7.72 -25.20 6.41
N ASN A 192 8.78 -25.11 7.21
CA ASN A 192 9.58 -23.90 7.29
C ASN A 192 10.45 -23.77 6.04
N ILE A 193 10.44 -22.59 5.43
CA ILE A 193 11.27 -22.23 4.28
C ILE A 193 12.00 -20.92 4.57
N THR A 194 13.04 -20.62 3.81
CA THR A 194 13.74 -19.34 3.85
C THR A 194 12.97 -18.27 3.06
N ASN A 195 13.30 -17.00 3.32
CA ASN A 195 12.77 -15.87 2.54
C ASN A 195 13.16 -15.95 1.06
N ALA A 196 14.35 -16.46 0.75
CA ALA A 196 14.80 -16.65 -0.62
C ALA A 196 13.99 -17.75 -1.33
N GLU A 197 13.79 -18.89 -0.67
CA GLU A 197 12.99 -19.98 -1.20
C GLU A 197 11.54 -19.54 -1.48
N LEU A 198 10.94 -18.72 -0.60
CA LEU A 198 9.58 -18.20 -0.80
C LEU A 198 9.46 -17.42 -2.11
N LEU A 199 10.40 -16.51 -2.38
CA LEU A 199 10.36 -15.66 -3.58
C LEU A 199 10.48 -16.49 -4.86
N GLU A 200 11.18 -17.63 -4.81
CA GLU A 200 11.49 -18.49 -5.95
C GLU A 200 10.50 -19.65 -6.13
N LEU A 201 9.43 -19.69 -5.33
CA LEU A 201 8.38 -20.70 -5.43
C LEU A 201 7.66 -20.66 -6.79
N ASP A 202 7.21 -21.84 -7.21
CA ASP A 202 6.34 -21.99 -8.37
C ASP A 202 4.90 -21.67 -7.97
N VAL A 203 4.54 -20.39 -8.08
CA VAL A 203 3.21 -19.86 -7.78
C VAL A 203 2.70 -19.03 -8.95
N ASP A 204 1.40 -18.80 -9.04
CA ASP A 204 0.82 -17.93 -10.06
C ASP A 204 1.08 -16.45 -9.73
N ILE A 205 0.97 -16.09 -8.45
CA ILE A 205 1.04 -14.71 -7.96
C ILE A 205 2.10 -14.61 -6.85
N LEU A 206 3.03 -13.67 -6.98
CA LEU A 206 3.98 -13.29 -5.94
C LEU A 206 3.65 -11.89 -5.43
N ILE A 207 3.52 -11.74 -4.11
CA ILE A 207 3.21 -10.47 -3.44
C ILE A 207 4.36 -10.06 -2.52
N PRO A 208 5.30 -9.22 -2.97
CA PRO A 208 6.27 -8.58 -2.10
C PRO A 208 5.60 -7.48 -1.26
N ALA A 209 5.49 -7.70 0.05
CA ALA A 209 4.83 -6.80 1.03
C ALA A 209 5.71 -6.50 2.27
N ALA A 210 7.02 -6.72 2.17
CA ALA A 210 7.99 -6.49 3.24
C ALA A 210 8.75 -5.16 3.08
N ILE A 211 10.00 -5.22 2.61
CA ILE A 211 10.94 -4.10 2.47
C ILE A 211 11.37 -3.96 0.99
N GLU A 212 12.16 -2.93 0.69
CA GLU A 212 12.72 -2.68 -0.63
C GLU A 212 13.76 -3.73 -1.08
N ASN A 213 14.05 -3.76 -2.39
CA ASN A 213 15.15 -4.51 -3.01
C ASN A 213 15.18 -6.02 -2.68
N GLN A 214 14.01 -6.68 -2.69
CA GLN A 214 13.86 -8.11 -2.46
C GLN A 214 13.95 -8.93 -3.76
N LEU A 215 13.46 -8.36 -4.86
CA LEU A 215 13.64 -8.89 -6.20
C LEU A 215 14.82 -8.14 -6.84
N THR A 216 15.91 -8.86 -7.08
CA THR A 216 17.19 -8.33 -7.54
C THR A 216 17.70 -9.13 -8.74
N ALA A 217 18.72 -8.63 -9.43
CA ALA A 217 19.38 -9.37 -10.51
C ALA A 217 19.86 -10.77 -10.09
N ASN A 218 20.09 -10.98 -8.78
CA ASN A 218 20.55 -12.26 -8.24
C ASN A 218 19.46 -13.34 -8.16
N ASN A 219 18.17 -12.98 -8.16
CA ASN A 219 17.06 -13.94 -8.02
C ASN A 219 15.94 -13.79 -9.06
N ALA A 220 15.89 -12.70 -9.83
CA ALA A 220 14.88 -12.44 -10.85
C ALA A 220 14.77 -13.57 -11.90
N ASP A 221 15.90 -14.21 -12.22
CA ASP A 221 15.99 -15.36 -13.11
C ASP A 221 15.23 -16.59 -12.58
N ARG A 222 15.13 -16.74 -11.25
CA ARG A 222 14.47 -17.88 -10.57
C ARG A 222 13.01 -17.63 -10.18
N ILE A 223 12.51 -16.39 -10.29
CA ILE A 223 11.09 -16.08 -10.04
C ILE A 223 10.21 -16.76 -11.10
N LYS A 224 9.19 -17.53 -10.68
CA LYS A 224 8.31 -18.30 -11.59
C LYS A 224 6.90 -17.72 -11.71
N ALA A 225 6.58 -16.71 -10.91
CA ALA A 225 5.26 -16.09 -10.89
C ALA A 225 4.84 -15.51 -12.23
N LYS A 226 3.55 -15.60 -12.54
CA LYS A 226 2.94 -14.93 -13.70
C LYS A 226 2.63 -13.47 -13.41
N ILE A 227 2.27 -13.17 -12.16
CA ILE A 227 2.00 -11.82 -11.66
C ILE A 227 2.93 -11.52 -10.48
N VAL A 228 3.58 -10.37 -10.50
CA VAL A 228 4.27 -9.79 -9.34
C VAL A 228 3.51 -8.53 -8.91
N ALA A 229 2.92 -8.56 -7.72
CA ALA A 229 2.10 -7.48 -7.19
C ALA A 229 2.82 -6.76 -6.03
N GLU A 230 3.37 -5.58 -6.31
CA GLU A 230 4.25 -4.86 -5.38
C GLU A 230 3.48 -4.11 -4.29
N LEU A 231 3.17 -4.80 -3.19
CA LEU A 231 2.53 -4.17 -2.04
C LEU A 231 3.50 -3.36 -1.16
N ALA A 232 4.80 -3.68 -1.19
CA ALA A 232 5.87 -2.85 -0.63
C ALA A 232 6.23 -1.69 -1.58
N ASN A 233 6.95 -0.67 -1.09
CA ASN A 233 7.53 0.35 -1.96
C ASN A 233 8.92 -0.10 -2.42
N GLY A 234 9.18 -0.06 -3.72
CA GLY A 234 10.45 -0.45 -4.34
C GLY A 234 10.95 -1.87 -4.03
N PRO A 235 10.11 -2.93 -4.02
CA PRO A 235 10.61 -4.28 -3.74
C PRO A 235 11.49 -4.83 -4.87
N THR A 236 11.43 -4.27 -6.07
CA THR A 236 12.15 -4.74 -7.26
C THR A 236 13.19 -3.72 -7.72
N THR A 237 14.43 -4.16 -7.93
CA THR A 237 15.50 -3.31 -8.48
C THR A 237 15.31 -3.11 -9.99
N PRO A 238 15.82 -2.01 -10.59
CA PRO A 238 15.74 -1.80 -12.04
C PRO A 238 16.22 -3.00 -12.87
N ASP A 239 17.38 -3.56 -12.53
CA ASP A 239 17.95 -4.73 -13.24
C ASP A 239 17.05 -5.97 -13.13
N ALA A 240 16.31 -6.13 -12.03
CA ALA A 240 15.35 -7.22 -11.86
C ALA A 240 14.09 -6.98 -12.68
N ASP A 241 13.64 -5.72 -12.74
CA ASP A 241 12.49 -5.29 -13.54
C ASP A 241 12.72 -5.69 -15.01
N ASP A 242 13.90 -5.43 -15.57
CA ASP A 242 14.25 -5.81 -16.95
C ASP A 242 14.18 -7.34 -17.14
N ILE A 243 14.81 -8.12 -16.26
CA ILE A 243 14.80 -9.60 -16.32
C ILE A 243 13.37 -10.17 -16.24
N LEU A 244 12.55 -9.63 -15.33
CA LEU A 244 11.17 -10.09 -15.13
C LEU A 244 10.28 -9.73 -16.33
N ASN A 245 10.45 -8.54 -16.91
CA ASN A 245 9.75 -8.15 -18.13
C ASN A 245 10.14 -9.02 -19.33
N ASP A 246 11.43 -9.33 -19.52
CA ASP A 246 11.91 -10.22 -20.58
C ASP A 246 11.33 -11.64 -20.46
N LYS A 247 11.04 -12.08 -19.23
CA LYS A 247 10.36 -13.35 -18.94
C LYS A 247 8.85 -13.30 -19.16
N GLY A 248 8.28 -12.15 -19.49
CA GLY A 248 6.84 -11.97 -19.68
C GLY A 248 6.05 -11.98 -18.39
N ILE A 249 6.69 -11.72 -17.24
CA ILE A 249 6.01 -11.64 -15.94
C ILE A 249 5.27 -10.31 -15.86
N TYR A 250 3.98 -10.34 -15.50
CA TYR A 250 3.18 -9.14 -15.38
C TYR A 250 3.45 -8.46 -14.03
N ILE A 251 4.17 -7.35 -14.06
CA ILE A 251 4.48 -6.58 -12.85
C ILE A 251 3.39 -5.53 -12.63
N ILE A 252 2.80 -5.49 -11.44
CA ILE A 252 1.93 -4.41 -11.01
C ILE A 252 2.79 -3.46 -10.16
N PRO A 253 3.15 -2.27 -10.68
CA PRO A 253 4.13 -1.41 -10.03
C PRO A 253 3.62 -0.87 -8.69
N ASP A 254 4.54 -0.78 -7.73
CA ASP A 254 4.28 -0.42 -6.33
C ASP A 254 3.33 0.77 -6.13
N PHE A 255 3.61 1.92 -6.73
CA PHE A 255 2.83 3.13 -6.49
C PHE A 255 1.42 3.10 -7.11
N LEU A 256 1.10 2.07 -7.91
CA LEU A 256 -0.28 1.71 -8.26
C LEU A 256 -0.80 0.62 -7.32
N CYS A 257 -0.06 -0.49 -7.18
CA CYS A 257 -0.49 -1.68 -6.44
C CYS A 257 -0.80 -1.39 -4.97
N ASN A 258 -0.02 -0.54 -4.32
CA ASN A 258 -0.19 -0.18 -2.90
C ASN A 258 -0.94 1.15 -2.68
N ALA A 259 -1.59 1.68 -3.71
CA ALA A 259 -2.27 2.98 -3.66
C ALA A 259 -3.56 3.00 -2.82
N GLY A 260 -4.12 1.83 -2.49
CA GLY A 260 -5.41 1.78 -1.78
C GLY A 260 -5.40 2.55 -0.44
N GLY A 261 -4.29 2.50 0.29
CA GLY A 261 -4.14 3.29 1.53
C GLY A 261 -4.24 4.81 1.32
N VAL A 262 -3.65 5.35 0.25
CA VAL A 262 -3.73 6.80 -0.04
C VAL A 262 -5.12 7.19 -0.57
N ILE A 263 -5.78 6.30 -1.32
CA ILE A 263 -7.14 6.53 -1.81
C ILE A 263 -8.14 6.59 -0.65
N VAL A 264 -8.04 5.67 0.32
CA VAL A 264 -8.92 5.70 1.50
C VAL A 264 -8.57 6.87 2.43
N SER A 265 -7.30 7.28 2.53
CA SER A 265 -6.95 8.56 3.17
C SER A 265 -7.57 9.76 2.45
N TYR A 266 -7.62 9.77 1.12
CA TYR A 266 -8.34 10.80 0.37
C TYR A 266 -9.86 10.75 0.66
N PHE A 267 -10.46 9.57 0.71
CA PHE A 267 -11.87 9.42 1.11
C PHE A 267 -12.13 9.93 2.52
N GLU A 268 -11.20 9.70 3.46
CA GLU A 268 -11.26 10.28 4.80
C GLU A 268 -11.29 11.81 4.73
N GLY A 269 -10.41 12.43 3.94
CA GLY A 269 -10.42 13.88 3.72
C GLY A 269 -11.75 14.39 3.14
N VAL A 270 -12.30 13.67 2.16
CA VAL A 270 -13.61 13.96 1.55
C VAL A 270 -14.73 13.90 2.59
N GLN A 271 -14.81 12.81 3.36
CA GLN A 271 -15.80 12.62 4.44
C GLN A 271 -15.71 13.71 5.51
N ASN A 272 -14.49 14.09 5.89
CA ASN A 272 -14.26 15.17 6.85
C ASN A 272 -14.67 16.55 6.31
N GLY A 273 -14.66 16.75 4.98
CA GLY A 273 -15.05 18.00 4.34
C GLY A 273 -16.54 18.34 4.46
N TYR A 274 -17.41 17.33 4.52
CA TYR A 274 -18.87 17.52 4.71
C TYR A 274 -19.42 16.78 5.94
N GLN A 275 -18.54 16.21 6.78
CA GLN A 275 -18.82 15.56 8.06
C GLN A 275 -19.87 14.45 7.99
N TYR A 276 -19.87 13.65 6.92
CA TYR A 276 -20.71 12.47 6.82
C TYR A 276 -19.90 11.27 6.33
N TYR A 277 -19.83 10.26 7.19
CA TYR A 277 -18.94 9.12 7.07
C TYR A 277 -19.62 7.97 6.35
N TRP A 278 -18.87 7.26 5.53
CA TRP A 278 -19.37 6.14 4.75
C TRP A 278 -19.13 4.83 5.50
N GLU A 279 -20.05 3.88 5.29
CA GLU A 279 -19.85 2.50 5.70
C GLU A 279 -18.74 1.84 4.88
N GLU A 280 -18.10 0.82 5.46
CA GLU A 280 -16.99 0.09 4.86
C GLU A 280 -17.31 -0.46 3.45
N GLU A 281 -18.53 -0.94 3.23
CA GLU A 281 -18.97 -1.42 1.91
C GLU A 281 -18.87 -0.34 0.83
N MET A 282 -19.35 0.88 1.12
CA MET A 282 -19.27 2.00 0.20
C MET A 282 -17.82 2.46 -0.01
N ILE A 283 -16.98 2.40 1.03
CA ILE A 283 -15.54 2.67 0.91
C ILE A 283 -14.90 1.68 -0.07
N ASN A 284 -15.20 0.39 0.08
CA ASN A 284 -14.65 -0.67 -0.77
C ASN A 284 -15.14 -0.55 -2.23
N GLU A 285 -16.43 -0.27 -2.46
CA GLU A 285 -16.98 -0.05 -3.81
C GLU A 285 -16.26 1.12 -4.52
N ARG A 286 -16.05 2.23 -3.80
CA ARG A 286 -15.36 3.41 -4.35
C ARG A 286 -13.87 3.16 -4.55
N LEU A 287 -13.24 2.41 -3.64
CA LEU A 287 -11.84 2.01 -3.75
C LEU A 287 -11.63 1.16 -5.00
N ASP A 288 -12.47 0.15 -5.22
CA ASP A 288 -12.45 -0.71 -6.39
C ASP A 288 -12.50 0.11 -7.68
N ARG A 289 -13.55 0.94 -7.83
CA ARG A 289 -13.71 1.81 -9.01
C ARG A 289 -12.48 2.68 -9.29
N LYS A 290 -11.89 3.28 -8.25
CA LYS A 290 -10.72 4.15 -8.40
C LYS A 290 -9.47 3.35 -8.79
N ILE A 291 -9.21 2.24 -8.13
CA ILE A 291 -8.07 1.37 -8.44
C ILE A 291 -8.19 0.79 -9.84
N THR A 292 -9.35 0.25 -10.22
CA THR A 292 -9.55 -0.33 -11.56
C THR A 292 -9.43 0.70 -12.66
N THR A 293 -9.92 1.92 -12.45
CA THR A 293 -9.71 3.02 -13.40
C THR A 293 -8.22 3.34 -13.56
N ALA A 294 -7.48 3.42 -12.44
CA ALA A 294 -6.04 3.67 -12.46
C ALA A 294 -5.27 2.52 -13.13
N PHE A 295 -5.61 1.28 -12.80
CA PHE A 295 -5.03 0.07 -13.39
C PHE A 295 -5.23 0.05 -14.90
N ASN A 296 -6.47 0.25 -15.38
CA ASN A 296 -6.78 0.27 -16.81
C ASN A 296 -6.04 1.39 -17.54
N ALA A 297 -5.88 2.57 -16.93
CA ALA A 297 -5.09 3.65 -17.52
C ALA A 297 -3.61 3.25 -17.70
N VAL A 298 -3.01 2.59 -16.71
CA VAL A 298 -1.63 2.08 -16.78
C VAL A 298 -1.50 0.95 -17.79
N HIS A 299 -2.40 -0.03 -17.76
CA HIS A 299 -2.40 -1.15 -18.70
C HIS A 299 -2.52 -0.67 -20.15
N ASN A 300 -3.49 0.21 -20.44
CA ASN A 300 -3.68 0.77 -21.78
C ASN A 300 -2.49 1.62 -22.23
N MET A 301 -1.86 2.37 -21.31
CA MET A 301 -0.63 3.10 -21.60
C MET A 301 0.51 2.14 -21.96
N ALA A 302 0.68 1.04 -21.22
CA ALA A 302 1.70 0.02 -21.48
C ALA A 302 1.52 -0.60 -22.88
N GLN A 303 0.29 -1.01 -23.21
CA GLN A 303 -0.04 -1.60 -24.50
C GLN A 303 0.16 -0.61 -25.67
N SER A 304 -0.36 0.62 -25.54
CA SER A 304 -0.29 1.62 -26.61
C SER A 304 1.13 2.14 -26.87
N ARG A 305 1.97 2.20 -25.84
CA ARG A 305 3.37 2.65 -25.96
C ARG A 305 4.37 1.51 -26.11
N GLN A 306 3.93 0.26 -25.95
CA GLN A 306 4.76 -0.93 -25.96
C GLN A 306 5.93 -0.82 -24.95
N VAL A 307 5.61 -0.42 -23.73
CA VAL A 307 6.56 -0.27 -22.62
C VAL A 307 6.13 -1.09 -21.41
N PRO A 308 7.06 -1.47 -20.53
CA PRO A 308 6.72 -2.10 -19.26
C PRO A 308 5.68 -1.32 -18.45
N THR A 309 4.87 -2.02 -17.67
CA THR A 309 3.80 -1.46 -16.82
C THR A 309 4.31 -0.40 -15.85
N ARG A 310 5.51 -0.56 -15.29
CA ARG A 310 6.13 0.45 -14.42
C ARG A 310 6.40 1.77 -15.17
N ILE A 311 6.97 1.69 -16.37
CA ILE A 311 7.20 2.86 -17.22
C ILE A 311 5.86 3.50 -17.59
N ALA A 312 4.87 2.69 -17.98
CA ALA A 312 3.53 3.17 -18.28
C ALA A 312 2.88 3.91 -17.10
N ALA A 313 3.05 3.42 -15.88
CA ALA A 313 2.55 4.07 -14.68
C ALA A 313 3.19 5.45 -14.46
N TYR A 314 4.50 5.58 -14.70
CA TYR A 314 5.17 6.88 -14.70
C TYR A 314 4.67 7.79 -15.81
N LEU A 315 4.48 7.28 -17.04
CA LEU A 315 3.95 8.07 -18.15
C LEU A 315 2.55 8.63 -17.83
N VAL A 316 1.66 7.81 -17.25
CA VAL A 316 0.33 8.27 -16.81
C VAL A 316 0.45 9.36 -15.75
N ALA A 317 1.24 9.13 -14.70
CA ALA A 317 1.39 10.06 -13.59
C ALA A 317 2.01 11.40 -14.04
N VAL A 318 3.14 11.35 -14.76
CA VAL A 318 3.83 12.54 -15.26
C VAL A 318 2.96 13.30 -16.24
N ASN A 319 2.23 12.62 -17.13
CA ASN A 319 1.35 13.30 -18.09
C ASN A 319 0.25 14.10 -17.37
N ARG A 320 -0.42 13.51 -16.37
CA ARG A 320 -1.46 14.21 -15.59
C ARG A 320 -0.93 15.45 -14.87
N VAL A 321 0.25 15.34 -14.26
CA VAL A 321 0.89 16.49 -13.58
C VAL A 321 1.31 17.56 -14.61
N ALA A 322 1.96 17.17 -15.70
CA ALA A 322 2.41 18.08 -16.75
C ALA A 322 1.22 18.81 -17.41
N GLU A 323 0.11 18.11 -17.63
CA GLU A 323 -1.12 18.70 -18.15
C GLU A 323 -1.70 19.74 -17.17
N ALA A 324 -1.80 19.41 -15.89
CA ALA A 324 -2.27 20.35 -14.87
C ALA A 324 -1.38 21.60 -14.77
N VAL A 325 -0.05 21.44 -14.84
CA VAL A 325 0.91 22.57 -14.85
C VAL A 325 0.73 23.44 -16.09
N ARG A 326 0.64 22.82 -17.28
CA ARG A 326 0.44 23.56 -18.54
C ARG A 326 -0.87 24.34 -18.56
N LEU A 327 -1.96 23.72 -18.10
CA LEU A 327 -3.29 24.35 -18.06
C LEU A 327 -3.35 25.52 -17.08
N ARG A 328 -2.60 25.47 -15.96
CA ARG A 328 -2.50 26.57 -15.01
C ARG A 328 -1.63 27.73 -15.51
N GLY A 329 -0.70 27.47 -16.41
CA GLY A 329 0.27 28.45 -16.92
C GLY A 329 1.38 28.78 -15.91
N TRP A 330 2.25 29.72 -16.29
CA TRP A 330 3.32 30.25 -15.44
C TRP A 330 3.01 31.71 -15.11
N VAL A 331 2.85 32.00 -13.81
CA VAL A 331 2.61 33.34 -13.27
C VAL A 331 3.85 33.82 -12.53
#